data_AF-U5QDI8-F1
#
_entry.id   AF-U5QDI8-F1
#
_cell.length_a   1.000
_cell.length_b   1.000
_cell.length_c   1.000
_cell.angle_alpha   90.00
_cell.angle_beta   90.00
_cell.angle_gamma   90.00
#
_symmetry.space_group_name_H-M   'P 1'
#
loop_
_entity.id
_entity.type
_entity.pdbx_description
1 polymer ?
#
loop_
_entity_poly.entity_id
_entity_poly.type
_entity_poly.pdbx_seq_one_letter_code
_entity_poly.pdbx_strand_id
1 'polypeptide(L)'
;MPKATGEKKKGKTGRPKKFGRPSKSFYLVLPDDVVMRLRLIDPDMATAIVKTVENLEVAQPPDLVEVQTLSEHLAVLWVGEIAPLHNWPGIFLHKVEPGRYLLVLDRHYDLARFELDVRDWLEASRSVGAEAAAFEKLAATLRQLRQQSQALHGAISV
;
A
#
# COMPACT_ATOMS: atom_id res chain seq x y z
N MET A 1 -27.96 -36.99 -43.46
CA MET A 1 -27.48 -35.70 -42.92
C MET A 1 -28.61 -34.98 -42.21
N PRO A 2 -28.62 -34.86 -40.88
CA PRO A 2 -29.52 -33.96 -40.15
C PRO A 2 -28.84 -32.61 -39.88
N LYS A 3 -29.58 -31.52 -40.08
CA LYS A 3 -29.17 -30.14 -39.79
C LYS A 3 -29.14 -29.91 -38.27
N ALA A 4 -28.04 -29.34 -37.79
CA ALA A 4 -27.85 -28.96 -36.40
C ALA A 4 -28.86 -27.87 -36.00
N THR A 5 -29.74 -28.20 -35.04
CA THR A 5 -30.62 -27.24 -34.39
C THR A 5 -29.81 -26.46 -33.37
N GLY A 6 -29.53 -25.19 -33.67
CA GLY A 6 -28.82 -24.28 -32.77
C GLY A 6 -29.62 -24.04 -31.49
N GLU A 7 -29.05 -24.44 -30.36
CA GLU A 7 -29.53 -24.03 -29.04
C GLU A 7 -29.35 -22.52 -28.86
N LYS A 8 -30.45 -21.77 -28.87
CA LYS A 8 -30.47 -20.37 -28.47
C LYS A 8 -30.23 -20.28 -26.96
N LYS A 9 -28.99 -19.99 -26.54
CA LYS A 9 -28.71 -19.51 -25.17
C LYS A 9 -29.53 -18.23 -24.92
N LYS A 10 -30.48 -18.30 -23.99
CA LYS A 10 -31.24 -17.16 -23.48
C LYS A 10 -30.29 -16.16 -22.82
N GLY A 11 -29.88 -15.13 -23.55
CA GLY A 11 -29.13 -13.99 -23.01
C GLY A 11 -30.04 -13.16 -22.11
N LYS A 12 -29.62 -12.94 -20.87
CA LYS A 12 -30.28 -12.01 -19.94
C LYS A 12 -30.26 -10.60 -20.54
N THR A 13 -31.42 -10.12 -20.99
CA THR A 13 -31.60 -8.79 -21.57
C THR A 13 -31.50 -7.73 -20.48
N GLY A 14 -30.29 -7.24 -20.23
CA GLY A 14 -30.02 -6.02 -19.46
C GLY A 14 -29.11 -5.11 -20.27
N ARG A 15 -29.11 -3.81 -19.98
CA ARG A 15 -28.19 -2.84 -20.60
C ARG A 15 -26.76 -3.40 -20.49
N PRO A 16 -26.03 -3.53 -21.61
CA PRO A 16 -24.63 -3.96 -21.57
C PRO A 16 -23.87 -3.10 -20.55
N LYS A 17 -23.12 -3.76 -19.66
CA LYS A 17 -22.28 -3.05 -18.69
C LYS A 17 -21.19 -2.30 -19.45
N LYS A 18 -21.06 -1.01 -19.19
CA LYS A 18 -20.10 -0.11 -19.87
C LYS A 18 -18.68 -0.68 -19.94
N PHE A 19 -18.25 -1.38 -18.89
CA PHE A 19 -16.90 -1.94 -18.77
C PHE A 19 -16.86 -3.48 -18.80
N GLY A 20 -17.95 -4.17 -19.16
CA GLY A 20 -18.01 -5.65 -19.16
C GLY A 20 -17.92 -6.34 -17.79
N ARG A 21 -17.54 -5.61 -16.73
CA ARG A 21 -17.41 -6.06 -15.33
C ARG A 21 -18.40 -5.33 -14.39
N PRO A 22 -18.67 -5.83 -13.18
CA PRO A 22 -19.45 -5.10 -12.18
C PRO A 22 -18.87 -3.69 -11.95
N SER A 23 -19.74 -2.67 -11.87
CA SER A 23 -19.34 -1.27 -11.75
C SER A 23 -20.34 -0.50 -10.88
N LYS A 24 -19.88 0.54 -10.18
CA LYS A 24 -20.70 1.49 -9.41
C LYS A 24 -20.63 2.87 -10.04
N SER A 25 -21.72 3.63 -9.94
CA SER A 25 -21.77 5.02 -10.41
C SER A 25 -21.35 5.98 -9.30
N PHE A 26 -20.52 6.97 -9.64
CA PHE A 26 -20.08 8.03 -8.75
C PHE A 26 -20.29 9.39 -9.42
N TYR A 27 -20.64 10.40 -8.62
CA TYR A 27 -20.61 11.80 -9.01
C TYR A 27 -19.37 12.43 -8.39
N LEU A 28 -18.58 13.14 -9.19
CA LEU A 28 -17.31 13.73 -8.78
C LEU A 28 -17.13 15.09 -9.43
N VAL A 29 -16.50 15.99 -8.70
CA VAL A 29 -16.10 17.32 -9.17
C VAL A 29 -14.59 17.30 -9.28
N LEU A 30 -14.06 17.64 -10.45
CA LEU A 30 -12.62 17.67 -10.71
C LEU A 30 -12.19 19.09 -11.08
N PRO A 31 -10.96 19.48 -10.74
CA PRO A 31 -10.34 20.68 -11.31
C PRO A 31 -10.30 20.66 -12.85
N ASP A 32 -10.42 21.82 -13.48
CA ASP A 32 -10.47 21.95 -14.94
C ASP A 32 -9.21 21.38 -15.63
N ASP A 33 -8.04 21.56 -15.03
CA ASP A 33 -6.77 21.04 -15.55
C ASP A 33 -6.75 19.50 -15.56
N VAL A 34 -7.34 18.86 -14.54
CA VAL A 34 -7.50 17.41 -14.48
C VAL A 34 -8.45 16.92 -15.57
N VAL A 35 -9.59 17.61 -15.77
CA VAL A 35 -10.55 17.29 -16.85
C VAL A 35 -9.87 17.39 -18.22
N MET A 36 -9.08 18.44 -18.45
CA MET A 36 -8.34 18.61 -19.70
C MET A 36 -7.36 17.45 -19.94
N ARG A 37 -6.60 17.04 -18.92
CA ARG A 37 -5.65 15.92 -19.02
C ARG A 37 -6.35 14.58 -19.28
N LEU A 38 -7.45 14.30 -18.58
CA LEU A 38 -8.22 13.06 -18.78
C LEU A 38 -8.81 12.99 -20.20
N ARG A 39 -9.24 14.12 -20.76
CA ARG A 39 -9.75 14.19 -22.14
C ARG A 39 -8.69 13.89 -23.21
N LEU A 40 -7.41 14.07 -22.90
CA LEU A 40 -6.32 13.64 -23.79
C LEU A 40 -6.19 12.11 -23.86
N ILE A 41 -6.64 11.40 -22.82
CA ILE A 41 -6.60 9.93 -22.73
C ILE A 41 -7.84 9.33 -23.40
N ASP A 42 -9.02 9.85 -23.07
CA ASP A 42 -10.29 9.43 -23.66
C ASP A 42 -11.34 10.55 -23.53
N PRO A 43 -12.17 10.82 -24.56
CA PRO A 43 -13.25 11.79 -24.44
C PRO A 43 -14.32 11.40 -23.40
N ASP A 44 -14.52 10.11 -23.13
CA ASP A 44 -15.40 9.64 -22.07
C ASP A 44 -14.65 9.60 -20.72
N MET A 45 -15.03 10.49 -19.79
CA MET A 45 -14.34 10.68 -18.51
C MET A 45 -14.17 9.39 -17.71
N ALA A 46 -15.20 8.54 -17.69
CA ALA A 46 -15.12 7.29 -16.93
C ALA A 46 -14.13 6.30 -17.58
N THR A 47 -14.08 6.24 -18.91
CA THR A 47 -13.10 5.43 -19.65
C THR A 47 -11.70 6.00 -19.50
N ALA A 48 -11.52 7.33 -19.53
CA ALA A 48 -10.24 7.98 -19.26
C ALA A 48 -9.71 7.62 -17.87
N ILE A 49 -10.55 7.70 -16.83
CA ILE A 49 -10.19 7.30 -15.46
C ILE A 49 -9.80 5.81 -15.43
N VAL A 50 -10.62 4.93 -16.01
CA VAL A 50 -10.34 3.49 -16.04
C VAL A 50 -9.02 3.20 -16.76
N LYS A 51 -8.78 3.78 -17.94
CA LYS A 51 -7.52 3.65 -18.67
C LYS A 51 -6.34 4.20 -17.89
N THR A 52 -6.51 5.32 -17.20
CA THR A 52 -5.45 5.89 -16.34
C THR A 52 -5.08 4.90 -15.24
N VAL A 53 -6.07 4.29 -14.58
CA VAL A 53 -5.84 3.31 -13.51
C VAL A 53 -5.29 1.98 -14.05
N GLU A 54 -5.73 1.53 -15.22
CA GLU A 54 -5.23 0.29 -15.84
C GLU A 54 -3.82 0.45 -16.42
N ASN A 55 -3.44 1.67 -16.82
CA ASN A 55 -2.11 2.01 -17.33
C ASN A 55 -1.13 2.44 -16.23
N LEU A 56 -1.64 2.84 -15.07
CA LEU A 56 -0.82 2.82 -13.87
C LEU A 56 -0.47 1.35 -13.68
N GLU A 57 0.81 1.00 -13.90
CA GLU A 57 1.33 -0.22 -13.31
C GLU A 57 0.91 -0.12 -11.85
N VAL A 58 -0.05 -0.96 -11.45
CA VAL A 58 -0.29 -1.21 -10.04
C VAL A 58 0.99 -1.88 -9.63
N ALA A 59 1.98 -1.06 -9.26
CA ALA A 59 3.11 -1.52 -8.50
C ALA A 59 2.49 -2.44 -7.46
N GLN A 60 2.91 -3.72 -7.45
CA GLN A 60 2.49 -4.64 -6.41
C GLN A 60 2.48 -3.84 -5.12
N PRO A 61 1.39 -3.90 -4.31
CA PRO A 61 1.25 -3.05 -3.14
C PRO A 61 2.61 -3.04 -2.47
N PRO A 62 3.29 -1.87 -2.45
CA PRO A 62 4.70 -1.83 -2.14
C PRO A 62 4.88 -2.58 -0.85
N ASP A 63 5.96 -3.36 -0.78
CA ASP A 63 6.25 -4.17 0.38
C ASP A 63 5.93 -3.34 1.63
N LEU A 64 4.98 -3.81 2.45
CA LEU A 64 4.36 -2.97 3.50
C LEU A 64 5.40 -2.43 4.49
N VAL A 65 6.61 -2.99 4.46
CA VAL A 65 7.78 -2.52 5.16
C VAL A 65 8.98 -2.68 4.22
N GLU A 66 9.68 -1.58 3.95
CA GLU A 66 10.90 -1.53 3.14
C GLU A 66 11.94 -0.67 3.86
N VAL A 67 13.19 -1.13 3.91
CA VAL A 67 14.32 -0.37 4.46
C VAL A 67 15.25 0.03 3.35
N GLN A 68 15.57 1.31 3.31
CA GLN A 68 16.59 1.86 2.43
C GLN A 68 17.76 2.37 3.26
N THR A 69 18.88 1.65 3.24
CA THR A 69 20.13 2.10 3.86
C THR A 69 20.74 3.22 3.03
N LEU A 70 20.87 4.42 3.60
CA LEU A 70 21.53 5.57 2.98
C LEU A 70 23.02 5.60 3.32
N SER A 71 23.40 5.12 4.49
CA SER A 71 24.79 4.97 4.94
C SER A 71 24.88 3.92 6.04
N GLU A 72 26.09 3.60 6.52
CA GLU A 72 26.31 2.65 7.62
C GLU A 72 25.57 3.03 8.92
N HIS A 73 25.22 4.31 9.10
CA HIS A 73 24.56 4.81 10.30
C HIS A 73 23.17 5.38 10.05
N LEU A 74 22.71 5.40 8.79
CA LEU A 74 21.45 6.02 8.41
C LEU A 74 20.67 5.07 7.50
N ALA A 75 19.50 4.66 7.98
CA ALA A 75 18.54 3.92 7.21
C ALA A 75 17.18 4.64 7.26
N VAL A 76 16.45 4.54 6.16
CA VAL A 76 15.10 5.07 6.02
C VAL A 76 14.12 3.91 6.00
N LEU A 77 13.10 3.98 6.84
CA LEU A 77 12.04 2.99 6.90
C LEU A 77 10.81 3.50 6.16
N TRP A 78 10.49 2.85 5.06
CA TRP A 78 9.28 3.04 4.30
C TRP A 78 8.25 2.01 4.75
N VAL A 79 7.01 2.44 4.95
CA VAL A 79 5.90 1.56 5.27
C VAL A 79 4.73 1.80 4.32
N GLY A 80 3.99 0.73 4.04
CA GLY A 80 2.72 0.80 3.35
C GLY A 80 1.61 1.40 4.21
N GLU A 81 0.39 1.40 3.70
CA GLU A 81 -0.78 1.82 4.47
C GLU A 81 -1.15 0.77 5.51
N ILE A 82 -0.70 0.98 6.76
CA ILE A 82 -0.97 0.13 7.91
C ILE A 82 -1.83 0.93 8.90
N ALA A 83 -3.14 0.63 8.94
CA ALA A 83 -4.11 1.44 9.67
C ALA A 83 -3.75 1.70 11.15
N PRO A 84 -3.23 0.71 11.91
CA PRO A 84 -2.82 0.96 13.30
C PRO A 84 -1.66 1.97 13.45
N LEU A 85 -0.77 2.11 12.47
CA LEU A 85 0.36 3.05 12.55
C LEU A 85 -0.07 4.52 12.47
N HIS A 86 -1.21 4.82 11.84
CA HIS A 86 -1.70 6.21 11.73
C HIS A 86 -2.08 6.84 13.08
N ASN A 87 -2.45 6.01 14.06
CA ASN A 87 -2.84 6.46 15.40
C ASN A 87 -1.80 6.10 16.46
N TRP A 88 -0.59 5.71 16.04
CA TRP A 88 0.42 5.20 16.96
C TRP A 88 1.14 6.34 17.70
N PRO A 89 1.24 6.29 19.04
CA PRO A 89 1.90 7.35 19.80
C PRO A 89 3.39 7.46 19.48
N GLY A 90 3.87 8.66 19.15
CA GLY A 90 5.29 8.90 18.88
C GLY A 90 5.77 8.49 17.48
N ILE A 91 4.84 8.14 16.58
CA ILE A 91 5.13 7.87 15.16
C ILE A 91 4.47 8.91 14.29
N PHE A 92 5.20 9.38 13.28
CA PHE A 92 4.71 10.25 12.23
C PHE A 92 4.87 9.55 10.88
N LEU A 93 3.77 9.46 10.13
CA LEU A 93 3.76 8.91 8.78
C LEU A 93 3.68 10.06 7.77
N HIS A 94 4.76 10.27 7.02
CA HIS A 94 4.76 11.25 5.93
C HIS A 94 4.52 10.55 4.60
N LYS A 95 3.40 10.87 3.94
CA LYS A 95 3.08 10.30 2.63
C LYS A 95 4.08 10.80 1.59
N VAL A 96 4.76 9.87 0.91
CA VAL A 96 5.73 10.20 -0.15
C VAL A 96 5.16 9.83 -1.51
N GLU A 97 4.49 8.68 -1.62
CA GLU A 97 3.80 8.23 -2.83
C GLU A 97 2.45 7.59 -2.45
N PRO A 98 1.53 7.35 -3.40
CA PRO A 98 0.32 6.59 -3.13
C PRO A 98 0.64 5.22 -2.52
N GLY A 99 0.14 4.96 -1.31
CA GLY A 99 0.37 3.70 -0.59
C GLY A 99 1.77 3.56 0.03
N ARG A 100 2.62 4.61 0.02
CA ARG A 100 3.97 4.60 0.61
C ARG A 100 4.18 5.79 1.55
N TYR A 101 4.57 5.48 2.77
CA TYR A 101 4.79 6.44 3.84
C TYR A 101 6.22 6.33 4.37
N LEU A 102 6.84 7.47 4.67
CA LEU A 102 8.05 7.57 5.47
C LEU A 102 7.67 7.46 6.94
N LEU A 103 8.26 6.51 7.66
CA LEU A 103 8.10 6.36 9.10
C LEU A 103 9.14 7.20 9.83
N VAL A 104 8.67 8.15 10.64
CA VAL A 104 9.51 9.00 11.49
C VAL A 104 9.14 8.77 12.94
N LEU A 105 10.13 8.59 13.79
CA LEU A 105 9.94 8.47 15.23
C LEU A 105 10.14 9.83 15.91
N ASP A 106 9.36 10.12 16.95
CA ASP A 106 9.57 11.28 17.81
C ASP A 106 10.94 11.20 18.52
N ARG A 107 11.50 12.35 18.89
CA ARG A 107 12.79 12.48 19.60
C ARG A 107 12.86 11.71 20.92
N HIS A 108 11.70 11.46 21.55
CA HIS A 108 11.57 10.73 22.81
C HIS A 108 11.12 9.28 22.62
N TYR A 109 11.00 8.85 21.38
CA TYR A 109 10.48 7.54 20.99
C TYR A 109 11.54 6.86 20.12
N ASP A 110 12.44 6.12 20.78
CA ASP A 110 13.55 5.48 20.09
C ASP A 110 13.13 4.17 19.39
N LEU A 111 14.04 3.66 18.56
CA LEU A 111 13.83 2.44 17.79
C LEU A 111 13.55 1.22 18.69
N ALA A 112 14.19 1.15 19.86
CA ALA A 112 14.04 0.02 20.78
C ALA A 112 12.65 0.00 21.42
N ARG A 113 12.16 1.17 21.82
CA ARG A 113 10.80 1.34 22.35
C ARG A 113 9.76 1.06 21.27
N PHE A 114 9.98 1.52 20.05
CA PHE A 114 9.09 1.19 18.93
C PHE A 114 9.07 -0.32 18.61
N GLU A 115 10.23 -0.99 18.59
CA GLU A 115 10.33 -2.46 18.42
C GLU A 115 9.54 -3.19 19.51
N LEU A 116 9.62 -2.73 20.76
CA LEU A 116 8.89 -3.31 21.87
C LEU A 116 7.37 -3.15 21.70
N ASP A 117 6.90 -1.92 21.45
CA ASP A 117 5.47 -1.65 21.32
C ASP A 117 4.86 -2.40 20.13
N VAL A 118 5.61 -2.58 19.03
CA VAL A 118 5.21 -3.40 17.87
C VAL A 118 5.02 -4.87 18.27
N ARG A 119 5.90 -5.41 19.10
CA ARG A 119 5.79 -6.79 19.60
C ARG A 119 4.64 -6.94 20.58
N ASP A 120 4.47 -6.00 21.50
CA ASP A 120 3.36 -5.98 22.44
C ASP A 120 2.02 -5.92 21.70
N TRP A 121 1.94 -5.15 20.60
CA TRP A 121 0.77 -5.13 19.74
C TRP A 121 0.50 -6.48 19.07
N LEU A 122 1.54 -7.15 18.54
CA LEU A 122 1.42 -8.49 17.96
C LEU A 122 1.01 -9.57 18.98
N GLU A 123 1.42 -9.43 20.25
CA GLU A 123 1.05 -10.34 21.33
C GLU A 123 -0.38 -10.08 21.84
N ALA A 124 -0.78 -8.80 21.95
CA ALA A 124 -2.10 -8.40 22.41
C ALA A 124 -3.19 -8.64 21.37
N SER A 125 -2.89 -8.39 20.09
CA SER A 125 -3.75 -8.78 18.98
C SER A 125 -3.54 -10.28 18.74
N ARG A 126 -4.50 -11.14 19.13
CA ARG A 126 -4.52 -12.57 18.73
C ARG A 126 -4.68 -12.65 17.20
N SER A 127 -3.58 -12.45 16.49
CA SER A 127 -3.53 -11.69 15.26
C SER A 127 -3.94 -12.53 14.04
N VAL A 128 -5.19 -12.36 13.61
CA VAL A 128 -5.73 -12.94 12.38
C VAL A 128 -6.03 -11.81 11.41
N GLY A 129 -5.22 -11.66 10.36
CA GLY A 129 -5.47 -10.69 9.29
C GLY A 129 -4.22 -10.27 8.52
N ALA A 130 -4.42 -9.54 7.42
CA ALA A 130 -3.34 -9.01 6.59
C ALA A 130 -2.42 -8.02 7.33
N GLU A 131 -2.95 -7.32 8.34
CA GLU A 131 -2.19 -6.39 9.17
C GLU A 131 -1.17 -7.09 10.06
N ALA A 132 -1.48 -8.31 10.54
CA ALA A 132 -0.58 -9.11 11.36
C ALA A 132 0.73 -9.41 10.63
N ALA A 133 0.63 -9.87 9.39
CA ALA A 133 1.79 -10.17 8.55
C ALA A 133 2.66 -8.91 8.28
N ALA A 134 2.02 -7.74 8.17
CA ALA A 134 2.72 -6.47 8.03
C ALA A 134 3.52 -6.11 9.28
N PHE A 135 2.90 -6.26 10.46
CA PHE A 135 3.56 -6.02 11.74
C PHE A 135 4.63 -7.06 12.07
N GLU A 136 4.46 -8.32 11.69
CA GLU A 136 5.50 -9.36 11.80
C GLU A 136 6.72 -9.00 10.96
N LYS A 137 6.50 -8.59 9.70
CA LYS A 137 7.56 -8.11 8.81
C LYS A 137 8.23 -6.86 9.38
N LEU A 138 7.45 -5.94 9.96
CA LEU A 138 7.97 -4.76 10.64
C LEU A 138 8.87 -5.13 11.81
N ALA A 139 8.40 -5.99 12.71
CA ALA A 139 9.16 -6.47 13.86
C ALA A 139 10.48 -7.14 13.45
N ALA A 140 10.44 -8.00 12.43
CA ALA A 140 11.63 -8.64 11.89
C ALA A 140 12.64 -7.62 11.33
N THR A 141 12.14 -6.63 10.60
CA THR A 141 12.95 -5.56 10.00
C THR A 141 13.60 -4.67 11.06
N LEU A 142 12.84 -4.27 12.09
CA LEU A 142 13.35 -3.47 13.22
C LEU A 142 14.44 -4.23 13.99
N ARG A 143 14.22 -5.54 14.23
CA ARG A 143 15.21 -6.40 14.87
C ARG A 143 16.51 -6.48 14.05
N GLN A 144 16.41 -6.62 12.73
CA GLN A 144 17.57 -6.66 11.84
C GLN A 144 18.35 -5.32 11.90
N LEU A 145 17.65 -4.19 11.85
CA LEU A 145 18.25 -2.86 11.97
C LEU A 145 18.99 -2.69 13.31
N ARG A 146 18.39 -3.15 14.41
CA ARG A 146 19.02 -3.12 15.74
C ARG A 146 20.30 -3.97 15.76
N GLN A 147 20.25 -5.19 15.24
CA GLN A 147 21.43 -6.08 15.20
C GLN A 147 22.57 -5.48 14.37
N GLN A 148 22.27 -4.86 13.23
CA GLN A 148 23.25 -4.15 12.42
C GLN A 148 23.86 -2.98 13.21
N SER A 149 23.02 -2.16 13.86
CA SER A 149 23.51 -1.03 14.68
C SER A 149 24.42 -1.48 15.83
N GLN A 150 24.10 -2.59 16.51
CA GLN A 150 24.89 -3.11 17.64
C GLN A 150 26.22 -3.72 17.19
N ALA A 151 26.24 -4.43 16.06
CA ALA A 151 27.47 -4.95 15.47
C ALA A 151 28.45 -3.82 15.09
N LEU A 152 27.92 -2.68 14.61
CA LEU A 152 28.71 -1.49 14.29
C LEU A 152 29.24 -0.77 15.54
N HIS A 153 28.45 -0.64 16.61
CA HIS A 153 28.92 -0.01 17.86
C HIS A 153 29.97 -0.85 18.60
N GLY A 154 29.90 -2.19 18.51
CA GLY A 154 30.90 -3.09 19.08
C GLY A 154 32.26 -3.04 18.37
N ALA A 155 32.29 -2.69 17.08
CA ALA A 155 33.52 -2.59 16.30
C ALA A 155 34.34 -1.31 16.55
N ILE A 156 33.73 -0.27 17.14
CA ILE A 156 34.38 1.02 17.41
C ILE A 156 34.97 1.08 18.84
N SER A 157 34.72 0.05 19.68
CA SER A 157 35.25 -0.02 21.05
C SER A 157 36.47 -0.95 21.22
N VAL A 158 37.25 -1.20 20.16
CA VAL A 158 38.50 -1.99 20.22
C VAL A 158 39.70 -1.12 19.88
#